data_AF-A0A1E7EUJ8-F1
#
_entry.id   AF-A0A1E7EUJ8-F1
#
_cell.length_a   1.000
_cell.length_b   1.000
_cell.length_c   1.000
_cell.angle_alpha   90.00
_cell.angle_beta   90.00
_cell.angle_gamma   90.00
#
_symmetry.space_group_name_H-M   'P 1'
#
loop_
_entity.id
_entity.type
_entity.pdbx_description
1 polymer ?
#
loop_
_entity_poly.entity_id
_entity_poly.type
_entity_poly.pdbx_seq_one_letter_code
_entity_poly.pdbx_strand_id
1 'polypeptide(L)'
;MSTAAAMLPKPVVFCGPSGVGKGTLIEMLMKRFPNNQFGFSVSHTTRKPRDGEIDGQHYNFTTVDGIKKEIDDGKFVEYAEVHGNYYGTSVAAVEAVQNEKRICVLDIDIQGVMKVKQSSLKPIYLFISAPSLDELEKRLRGRGTESEESIKKRLANSKKEMDYGHGAGNFDKIFVNADLKATFEDMALSFKEWYPELDEVAEDDEQKNYMYFSSPMNAQCSM
;
A
#
# COMPACT_ATOMS: atom_id res chain seq x y z
N MET A 1 20.13 -29.41 -18.29
CA MET A 1 20.24 -28.11 -17.59
C MET A 1 18.83 -27.69 -17.25
N SER A 2 18.48 -27.64 -15.96
CA SER A 2 17.14 -27.23 -15.54
C SER A 2 17.04 -25.72 -15.72
N THR A 3 16.17 -25.26 -16.60
CA THR A 3 15.72 -23.87 -16.58
C THR A 3 15.11 -23.61 -15.21
N ALA A 4 15.75 -22.78 -14.40
CA ALA A 4 15.09 -22.24 -13.21
C ALA A 4 13.80 -21.57 -13.72
N ALA A 5 12.64 -22.11 -13.36
CA ALA A 5 11.40 -21.38 -13.55
C ALA A 5 11.61 -20.02 -12.90
N ALA A 6 11.49 -18.93 -13.67
CA ALA A 6 11.67 -17.59 -13.13
C ALA A 6 10.68 -17.44 -11.97
N MET A 7 11.21 -17.44 -10.75
CA MET A 7 10.41 -17.26 -9.54
C MET A 7 9.74 -15.90 -9.64
N LEU A 8 8.42 -15.86 -9.49
CA LEU A 8 7.67 -14.60 -9.48
C LEU A 8 8.21 -13.70 -8.35
N PRO A 9 8.29 -12.38 -8.55
CA PRO A 9 8.75 -11.47 -7.50
C PRO A 9 7.89 -11.63 -6.24
N LYS A 10 8.55 -11.73 -5.08
CA LYS A 10 7.83 -11.76 -3.80
C LYS A 10 7.01 -10.47 -3.65
N PRO A 11 5.73 -10.54 -3.27
CA PRO A 11 4.96 -9.35 -2.93
C PRO A 11 5.55 -8.64 -1.71
N VAL A 12 5.17 -7.38 -1.54
CA VAL A 12 5.57 -6.53 -0.42
C VAL A 12 4.30 -6.01 0.26
N VAL A 13 4.25 -6.11 1.58
CA VAL A 13 3.16 -5.58 2.41
C VAL A 13 3.65 -4.33 3.11
N PHE A 14 2.99 -3.20 2.85
CA PHE A 14 3.09 -1.99 3.64
C PHE A 14 2.02 -2.00 4.72
N CYS A 15 2.44 -1.83 5.97
CA CYS A 15 1.58 -1.65 7.12
C CYS A 15 2.05 -0.46 7.94
N GLY A 16 1.18 0.15 8.72
CA GLY A 16 1.51 1.33 9.52
C GLY A 16 0.26 2.15 9.85
N PRO A 17 0.31 3.00 10.87
CA PRO A 17 -0.88 3.71 11.31
C PRO A 17 -1.38 4.72 10.27
N SER A 18 -2.65 5.07 10.39
CA SER A 18 -3.26 6.08 9.53
C SER A 18 -2.55 7.43 9.69
N GLY A 19 -2.21 8.09 8.58
CA GLY A 19 -1.51 9.38 8.60
C GLY A 19 0.02 9.31 8.65
N VAL A 20 0.61 8.11 8.70
CA VAL A 20 2.07 7.93 8.78
C VAL A 20 2.82 8.25 7.48
N GLY A 21 2.13 8.30 6.34
CA GLY A 21 2.72 8.63 5.03
C GLY A 21 2.94 7.47 4.07
N LYS A 22 2.33 6.29 4.30
CA LYS A 22 2.47 5.10 3.44
C LYS A 22 2.20 5.38 1.97
N GLY A 23 1.02 5.95 1.65
CA GLY A 23 0.65 6.25 0.27
C GLY A 23 1.67 7.13 -0.45
N THR A 24 2.21 8.15 0.24
CA THR A 24 3.25 9.02 -0.32
C THR A 24 4.55 8.27 -0.59
N LEU A 25 5.00 7.41 0.34
CA LEU A 25 6.20 6.59 0.16
C LEU A 25 6.03 5.58 -0.99
N ILE A 26 4.86 4.95 -1.09
CA ILE A 26 4.52 4.02 -2.18
C ILE A 26 4.53 4.75 -3.52
N GLU A 27 3.94 5.94 -3.60
CA GLU A 27 3.95 6.77 -4.81
C GLU A 27 5.38 7.15 -5.22
N MET A 28 6.21 7.58 -4.27
CA MET A 28 7.63 7.87 -4.53
C MET A 28 8.37 6.63 -5.03
N LEU A 29 8.09 5.46 -4.47
CA LEU A 29 8.71 4.19 -4.88
C LEU A 29 8.35 3.85 -6.33
N MET A 30 7.07 3.94 -6.69
CA MET A 30 6.60 3.70 -8.06
C MET A 30 7.18 4.70 -9.07
N LYS A 31 7.44 5.94 -8.66
CA LYS A 31 8.09 6.95 -9.50
C LYS A 31 9.58 6.68 -9.70
N ARG A 32 10.29 6.28 -8.65
CA ARG A 32 11.74 6.03 -8.68
C ARG A 32 12.11 4.81 -9.52
N PHE A 33 11.24 3.79 -9.50
CA PHE A 33 11.40 2.53 -10.20
C PHE A 33 10.27 2.36 -11.23
N PRO A 34 10.36 3.04 -12.40
CA PRO A 34 9.30 3.08 -13.41
C PRO A 34 9.25 1.76 -14.21
N ASN A 35 8.71 1.77 -15.42
CA ASN A 35 8.66 0.61 -16.32
C ASN A 35 7.83 -0.57 -15.80
N ASN A 36 6.76 -0.27 -15.06
CA ASN A 36 5.82 -1.25 -14.52
C ASN A 36 6.47 -2.31 -13.61
N GLN A 37 7.58 -2.02 -12.93
CA GLN A 37 8.22 -3.01 -12.04
C GLN A 37 7.37 -3.35 -10.80
N PHE A 38 6.54 -2.41 -10.35
CA PHE A 38 5.61 -2.57 -9.24
C PHE A 38 4.17 -2.55 -9.73
N GLY A 39 3.28 -3.34 -9.18
CA GLY A 39 1.83 -3.21 -9.36
C GLY A 39 1.10 -3.13 -8.02
N PHE A 40 0.10 -2.26 -7.92
CA PHE A 40 -0.67 -2.11 -6.69
C PHE A 40 -1.83 -3.10 -6.66
N SER A 41 -1.95 -3.84 -5.56
CA SER A 41 -3.15 -4.64 -5.31
C SER A 41 -4.27 -3.72 -4.83
N VAL A 42 -5.09 -3.25 -5.77
CA VAL A 42 -6.23 -2.36 -5.49
C VAL A 42 -7.23 -3.09 -4.59
N SER A 43 -7.26 -2.72 -3.31
CA SER A 43 -8.12 -3.35 -2.30
C SER A 43 -9.58 -2.97 -2.48
N HIS A 44 -10.49 -3.82 -2.03
CA HIS A 44 -11.91 -3.50 -1.94
C HIS A 44 -12.18 -2.71 -0.66
N THR A 45 -13.15 -1.79 -0.70
CA THR A 45 -13.65 -1.17 0.54
C THR A 45 -15.11 -0.78 0.47
N THR A 46 -15.78 -0.81 1.62
CA THR A 46 -17.17 -0.35 1.76
C THR A 46 -17.28 1.11 2.18
N ARG A 47 -16.17 1.78 2.48
CA ARG A 47 -16.22 3.21 2.76
C ARG A 47 -16.55 3.97 1.47
N LYS A 48 -17.09 5.17 1.61
CA LYS A 48 -17.23 6.07 0.48
C LYS A 48 -15.86 6.59 0.01
N PRO A 49 -15.68 6.85 -1.30
CA PRO A 49 -14.52 7.56 -1.82
C PRO A 49 -14.36 8.93 -1.14
N ARG A 50 -13.11 9.36 -0.96
CA ARG A 50 -12.77 10.74 -0.60
C ARG A 50 -12.59 11.56 -1.87
N ASP A 51 -12.61 12.89 -1.74
CA ASP A 51 -12.35 13.79 -2.86
C ASP A 51 -11.00 13.47 -3.51
N GLY A 52 -11.02 13.27 -4.83
CA GLY A 52 -9.85 12.90 -5.64
C GLY A 52 -9.56 11.40 -5.73
N GLU A 53 -10.23 10.53 -4.97
CA GLU A 53 -10.08 9.09 -5.13
C GLU A 53 -10.91 8.55 -6.29
N ILE A 54 -10.30 7.63 -7.02
CA ILE A 54 -10.83 7.04 -8.26
C ILE A 54 -11.05 5.53 -8.03
N ASP A 55 -12.26 5.07 -8.33
CA ASP A 55 -12.64 3.66 -8.30
C ASP A 55 -11.80 2.82 -9.27
N GLY A 56 -11.40 1.63 -8.83
CA GLY A 56 -10.50 0.74 -9.58
C GLY A 56 -9.03 1.18 -9.61
N GLN A 57 -8.68 2.37 -9.10
CA GLN A 57 -7.29 2.80 -8.94
C GLN A 57 -6.86 2.85 -7.47
N HIS A 58 -7.64 3.54 -6.64
CA HIS A 58 -7.31 3.71 -5.22
C HIS A 58 -7.90 2.57 -4.39
N TYR A 59 -9.17 2.26 -4.65
CA TYR A 59 -9.91 1.13 -4.11
C TYR A 59 -10.93 0.66 -5.14
N ASN A 60 -11.35 -0.60 -5.02
CA ASN A 60 -12.60 -1.09 -5.60
C ASN A 60 -13.72 -0.79 -4.59
N PHE A 61 -14.45 0.30 -4.81
CA PHE A 61 -15.52 0.73 -3.90
C PHE A 61 -16.75 -0.16 -4.09
N THR A 62 -17.13 -0.88 -3.04
CA THR A 62 -18.19 -1.89 -3.07
C THR A 62 -19.19 -1.68 -1.92
N THR A 63 -20.28 -2.43 -1.94
CA THR A 63 -21.27 -2.43 -0.86
C THR A 63 -20.90 -3.45 0.22
N VAL A 64 -21.46 -3.28 1.43
CA VAL A 64 -21.29 -4.26 2.51
C VAL A 64 -21.80 -5.64 2.10
N ASP A 65 -22.92 -5.72 1.39
CA ASP A 65 -23.46 -6.99 0.90
C ASP A 65 -22.57 -7.61 -0.19
N GLY A 66 -22.01 -6.77 -1.06
CA GLY A 66 -21.08 -7.19 -2.12
C GLY A 66 -19.82 -7.83 -1.55
N ILE A 67 -19.13 -7.14 -0.63
CA ILE A 67 -17.90 -7.67 -0.05
C ILE A 67 -18.16 -8.91 0.81
N LYS A 68 -19.27 -8.98 1.54
CA LYS A 68 -19.63 -10.16 2.34
C LYS A 68 -19.86 -11.39 1.47
N LYS A 69 -20.56 -11.24 0.34
CA LYS A 69 -20.74 -12.32 -0.62
C LYS A 69 -19.40 -12.84 -1.14
N GLU A 70 -18.48 -11.94 -1.49
CA GLU A 70 -17.16 -12.34 -1.99
C GLU A 70 -16.26 -12.96 -0.91
N ILE A 71 -16.44 -12.55 0.36
CA ILE A 71 -15.83 -13.22 1.52
C ILE A 71 -16.34 -14.66 1.64
N ASP A 72 -17.66 -14.86 1.55
CA ASP A 72 -18.27 -16.19 1.63
C ASP A 72 -17.83 -17.10 0.46
N ASP A 73 -17.60 -16.51 -0.71
CA ASP A 73 -17.06 -17.18 -1.90
C ASP A 73 -15.55 -17.47 -1.81
N GLY A 74 -14.86 -17.04 -0.73
CA GLY A 74 -13.43 -17.28 -0.54
C GLY A 74 -12.51 -16.47 -1.48
N LYS A 75 -12.96 -15.32 -1.98
CA LYS A 75 -12.23 -14.52 -2.98
C LYS A 75 -11.14 -13.61 -2.43
N PHE A 76 -10.95 -13.57 -1.11
CA PHE A 76 -10.02 -12.68 -0.43
C PHE A 76 -8.82 -13.41 0.16
N VAL A 77 -7.63 -12.86 -0.05
CA VAL A 77 -6.40 -13.25 0.67
C VAL A 77 -6.52 -12.83 2.14
N GLU A 78 -7.04 -11.63 2.37
CA GLU A 78 -7.35 -11.09 3.68
C GLU A 78 -8.54 -10.14 3.59
N TYR A 79 -9.18 -9.92 4.73
CA TYR A 79 -10.17 -8.87 4.89
C TYR A 79 -10.21 -8.39 6.34
N ALA A 80 -10.59 -7.16 6.59
CA ALA A 80 -10.73 -6.62 7.94
C ALA A 80 -11.90 -5.64 8.03
N GLU A 81 -12.52 -5.56 9.20
CA GLU A 81 -13.44 -4.46 9.51
C GLU A 81 -12.68 -3.40 10.30
N VAL A 82 -12.57 -2.21 9.70
CA VAL A 82 -11.79 -1.09 10.24
C VAL A 82 -12.69 0.13 10.29
N HIS A 83 -12.91 0.64 11.51
CA HIS A 83 -13.78 1.79 11.77
C HIS A 83 -15.21 1.65 11.20
N GLY A 84 -15.74 0.42 11.12
CA GLY A 84 -17.09 0.14 10.60
C GLY A 84 -17.18 0.03 9.08
N ASN A 85 -16.04 0.01 8.38
CA ASN A 85 -15.97 -0.30 6.95
C ASN A 85 -15.18 -1.59 6.75
N TYR A 86 -15.57 -2.39 5.77
CA TYR A 86 -14.79 -3.54 5.36
C TYR A 86 -13.72 -3.12 4.37
N TYR A 87 -12.59 -3.82 4.44
CA TYR A 87 -11.48 -3.76 3.52
C TYR A 87 -11.08 -5.19 3.16
N GLY A 88 -10.58 -5.41 1.95
CA GLY A 88 -10.06 -6.72 1.59
C GLY A 88 -9.23 -6.73 0.31
N THR A 89 -8.14 -7.48 0.36
CA THR A 89 -7.26 -7.78 -0.78
C THR A 89 -7.75 -9.04 -1.49
N SER A 90 -8.27 -8.90 -2.71
CA SER A 90 -8.77 -10.07 -3.44
C SER A 90 -7.62 -10.91 -4.00
N VAL A 91 -7.83 -12.23 -4.10
CA VAL A 91 -6.87 -13.16 -4.73
C VAL A 91 -6.58 -12.72 -6.16
N ALA A 92 -7.63 -12.35 -6.91
CA ALA A 92 -7.52 -11.88 -8.29
C ALA A 92 -6.66 -10.61 -8.43
N ALA A 93 -6.73 -9.67 -7.47
CA ALA A 93 -5.91 -8.44 -7.53
C ALA A 93 -4.41 -8.76 -7.37
N VAL A 94 -4.08 -9.70 -6.49
CA VAL A 94 -2.70 -10.15 -6.31
C VAL A 94 -2.22 -10.93 -7.55
N GLU A 95 -3.03 -11.87 -8.03
CA GLU A 95 -2.71 -12.68 -9.21
C GLU A 95 -2.52 -11.84 -10.47
N ALA A 96 -3.35 -10.81 -10.68
CA ALA A 96 -3.21 -9.91 -11.83
C ALA A 96 -1.81 -9.28 -11.89
N VAL A 97 -1.30 -8.78 -10.76
CA VAL A 97 0.03 -8.18 -10.69
C VAL A 97 1.14 -9.23 -10.84
N GLN A 98 0.99 -10.38 -10.20
CA GLN A 98 1.99 -11.44 -10.25
C GLN A 98 2.09 -12.09 -11.64
N ASN A 99 0.98 -12.22 -12.37
CA ASN A 99 0.97 -12.74 -13.75
C ASN A 99 1.72 -11.83 -14.73
N GLU A 100 1.78 -10.53 -14.43
CA GLU A 100 2.62 -9.56 -15.16
C GLU A 100 4.10 -9.59 -14.73
N LYS A 101 4.48 -10.50 -13.81
CA LYS A 101 5.83 -10.61 -13.21
C LYS A 101 6.30 -9.33 -12.53
N ARG A 102 5.37 -8.58 -11.94
CA ARG A 102 5.64 -7.33 -11.21
C ARG A 102 5.68 -7.60 -9.71
N ILE A 103 6.34 -6.73 -8.96
CA ILE A 103 6.32 -6.74 -7.49
C ILE A 103 4.94 -6.24 -7.05
N CYS A 104 4.15 -7.13 -6.45
CA CYS A 104 2.82 -6.78 -5.94
C CYS A 104 2.94 -6.01 -4.61
N VAL A 105 2.37 -4.81 -4.57
CA VAL A 105 2.32 -3.94 -3.39
C VAL A 105 0.95 -4.04 -2.74
N LEU A 106 0.92 -4.41 -1.46
CA LEU A 106 -0.29 -4.46 -0.63
C LEU A 106 -0.19 -3.38 0.45
N ASP A 107 -1.17 -2.48 0.54
CA ASP A 107 -1.31 -1.51 1.65
C ASP A 107 -2.44 -1.98 2.58
N ILE A 108 -2.09 -2.63 3.69
CA ILE A 108 -3.06 -3.27 4.59
C ILE A 108 -2.80 -2.92 6.06
N ASP A 109 -3.84 -3.02 6.89
CA ASP A 109 -3.75 -2.81 8.33
C ASP A 109 -3.13 -4.03 9.04
N ILE A 110 -3.01 -3.95 10.36
CA ILE A 110 -2.41 -5.04 11.16
C ILE A 110 -3.27 -6.30 11.16
N GLN A 111 -4.59 -6.17 11.10
CA GLN A 111 -5.47 -7.33 11.00
C GLN A 111 -5.23 -8.05 9.67
N GLY A 112 -5.10 -7.31 8.58
CA GLY A 112 -4.68 -7.81 7.28
C GLY A 112 -3.32 -8.50 7.35
N VAL A 113 -2.30 -7.88 7.95
CA VAL A 113 -0.98 -8.50 8.14
C VAL A 113 -1.08 -9.85 8.86
N MET A 114 -1.83 -9.92 9.96
CA MET A 114 -2.01 -11.18 10.71
C MET A 114 -2.66 -12.27 9.86
N LYS A 115 -3.65 -11.91 9.03
CA LYS A 115 -4.31 -12.84 8.11
C LYS A 115 -3.39 -13.28 6.97
N VAL A 116 -2.67 -12.35 6.35
CA VAL A 116 -1.71 -12.68 5.28
C VAL A 116 -0.59 -13.59 5.80
N LYS A 117 -0.14 -13.45 7.05
CA LYS A 117 0.83 -14.37 7.66
C LYS A 117 0.33 -15.82 7.76
N GLN A 118 -0.98 -16.05 7.70
CA GLN A 118 -1.59 -17.38 7.68
C GLN A 118 -1.80 -17.91 6.25
N SER A 119 -1.55 -17.07 5.22
CA SER A 119 -1.72 -17.44 3.82
C SER A 119 -0.42 -17.96 3.19
N SER A 120 -0.52 -18.49 1.98
CA SER A 120 0.64 -18.93 1.20
C SER A 120 1.42 -17.79 0.53
N LEU A 121 0.96 -16.53 0.64
CA LEU A 121 1.52 -15.40 -0.11
C LEU A 121 2.98 -15.11 0.23
N LYS A 122 3.39 -15.33 1.48
CA LYS A 122 4.76 -15.14 2.00
C LYS A 122 5.46 -13.86 1.48
N PRO A 123 4.83 -12.68 1.61
CA PRO A 123 5.42 -11.41 1.19
C PRO A 123 6.56 -10.99 2.12
N ILE A 124 7.27 -9.93 1.75
CA ILE A 124 8.10 -9.14 2.66
C ILE A 124 7.18 -8.18 3.42
N TYR A 125 7.27 -8.16 4.74
CA TYR A 125 6.43 -7.33 5.61
C TYR A 125 7.18 -6.07 6.07
N LEU A 126 6.66 -4.91 5.70
CA LEU A 126 7.22 -3.59 6.03
C LEU A 126 6.28 -2.83 6.97
N PHE A 127 6.82 -2.31 8.06
CA PHE A 127 6.08 -1.41 8.95
C PHE A 127 6.61 0.02 8.81
N ILE A 128 5.72 0.96 8.48
CA ILE A 128 6.01 2.38 8.47
C ILE A 128 5.51 2.96 9.79
N SER A 129 6.45 3.43 10.61
CA SER A 129 6.17 3.97 11.94
C SER A 129 6.29 5.49 11.94
N ALA A 130 5.53 6.14 12.83
CA ALA A 130 5.75 7.55 13.14
C ALA A 130 6.84 7.69 14.21
N PRO A 131 7.57 8.81 14.28
CA PRO A 131 8.56 9.04 15.34
C PRO A 131 7.94 9.02 16.75
N SER A 132 6.69 9.49 16.83
CA SER A 132 5.88 9.49 18.05
C SER A 132 4.39 9.56 17.71
N LEU A 133 3.54 9.26 18.70
CA LEU A 133 2.10 9.49 18.58
C LEU A 133 1.75 10.97 18.42
N ASP A 134 2.50 11.87 19.06
CA ASP A 134 2.29 13.32 18.96
C ASP A 134 2.53 13.82 17.53
N GLU A 135 3.57 13.33 16.87
CA GLU A 135 3.83 13.65 15.45
C GLU A 135 2.73 13.11 14.53
N LEU A 136 2.22 11.92 14.84
CA LEU A 136 1.09 11.35 14.10
C LEU A 136 -0.20 12.19 14.29
N GLU A 137 -0.47 12.64 15.52
CA GLU A 137 -1.59 13.53 15.83
C GLU A 137 -1.49 14.85 15.06
N LYS A 138 -0.32 15.49 15.05
CA LYS A 138 -0.07 16.71 14.26
C LYS A 138 -0.39 16.49 12.79
N ARG A 139 0.03 15.36 12.21
CA ARG A 139 -0.24 15.01 10.80
C ARG A 139 -1.73 14.79 10.52
N LEU A 140 -2.44 14.08 11.41
CA LEU A 140 -3.88 13.84 11.28
C LEU A 140 -4.67 15.15 11.34
N ARG A 141 -4.35 16.01 12.33
CA ARG A 141 -4.95 17.34 12.50
C ARG A 141 -4.67 18.25 11.32
N GLY A 142 -3.43 18.24 10.81
CA GLY A 142 -3.01 19.07 9.68
C GLY A 142 -3.76 18.80 8.37
N ARG A 143 -4.39 17.62 8.22
CA ARG A 143 -5.23 17.30 7.04
C ARG A 143 -6.58 18.04 7.05
N GLY A 144 -7.07 18.48 8.21
CA GLY A 144 -8.30 19.28 8.32
C GLY A 144 -9.60 18.61 7.89
N THR A 145 -9.61 17.29 7.64
CA THR A 145 -10.77 16.55 7.10
C THR A 145 -11.52 15.72 8.13
N GLU A 146 -11.11 15.76 9.40
CA GLU A 146 -11.59 14.84 10.44
C GLU A 146 -12.12 15.58 11.67
N SER A 147 -13.17 15.04 12.29
CA SER A 147 -13.68 15.53 13.57
C SER A 147 -12.75 15.15 14.73
N GLU A 148 -12.82 15.88 15.84
CA GLU A 148 -12.07 15.54 17.07
C GLU A 148 -12.32 14.11 17.55
N GLU A 149 -13.56 13.63 17.45
CA GLU A 149 -13.93 12.27 17.82
C GLU A 149 -13.24 11.22 16.91
N SER A 150 -13.21 11.48 15.59
CA SER A 150 -12.49 10.63 14.63
C SER A 150 -10.99 10.60 14.94
N ILE A 151 -10.39 11.77 15.21
CA ILE A 151 -8.96 11.90 15.52
C ILE A 151 -8.62 11.08 16.77
N LYS A 152 -9.36 11.24 17.87
CA LYS A 152 -9.14 10.49 19.11
C LYS A 152 -9.24 8.97 18.89
N LYS A 153 -10.24 8.52 18.13
CA LYS A 153 -10.43 7.10 17.81
C LYS A 153 -9.23 6.56 17.00
N ARG A 154 -8.74 7.33 16.03
CA ARG A 154 -7.59 6.94 15.22
C ARG A 154 -6.30 6.92 16.01
N LEU A 155 -6.06 7.87 16.91
CA LEU A 155 -4.88 7.86 17.78
C LEU A 155 -4.86 6.67 18.72
N ALA A 156 -6.00 6.33 19.32
CA ALA A 156 -6.12 5.15 20.17
C ALA A 156 -5.81 3.85 19.42
N ASN A 157 -6.27 3.74 18.16
CA ASN A 157 -5.92 2.62 17.29
C ASN A 157 -4.45 2.63 16.90
N SER A 158 -3.93 3.80 16.51
CA SER A 158 -2.54 3.98 16.08
C SER A 158 -1.55 3.58 17.17
N LYS A 159 -1.88 3.81 18.45
CA LYS A 159 -1.08 3.33 19.57
C LYS A 159 -0.95 1.81 19.55
N LYS A 160 -2.07 1.08 19.46
CA LYS A 160 -2.06 -0.38 19.36
C LYS A 160 -1.32 -0.85 18.12
N GLU A 161 -1.44 -0.11 17.02
CA GLU A 161 -0.75 -0.42 15.78
C GLU A 161 0.76 -0.27 15.89
N MET A 162 1.23 0.79 16.54
CA MET A 162 2.66 1.00 16.81
C MET A 162 3.21 -0.04 17.79
N ASP A 163 2.46 -0.40 18.84
CA ASP A 163 2.86 -1.42 19.81
C ASP A 163 3.08 -2.78 19.11
N TYR A 164 2.16 -3.19 18.24
CA TYR A 164 2.33 -4.41 17.45
C TYR A 164 3.44 -4.27 16.39
N GLY A 165 3.51 -3.12 15.72
CA GLY A 165 4.51 -2.82 14.69
C GLY A 165 5.96 -2.93 15.18
N HIS A 166 6.21 -2.48 16.41
CA HIS A 166 7.51 -2.58 17.08
C HIS A 166 7.76 -3.92 17.78
N GLY A 167 6.79 -4.83 17.77
CA GLY A 167 6.94 -6.18 18.30
C GLY A 167 7.92 -7.01 17.49
N ALA A 168 8.80 -7.74 18.17
CA ALA A 168 9.82 -8.57 17.52
C ALA A 168 9.21 -9.66 16.63
N GLY A 169 9.72 -9.82 15.41
CA GLY A 169 9.31 -10.86 14.46
C GLY A 169 8.02 -10.58 13.68
N ASN A 170 7.37 -9.44 13.91
CA ASN A 170 6.13 -9.10 13.20
C ASN A 170 6.39 -8.58 11.77
N PHE A 171 7.50 -7.88 11.56
CA PHE A 171 7.87 -7.27 10.28
C PHE A 171 9.34 -7.55 9.95
N ASP A 172 9.64 -7.68 8.67
CA ASP A 172 11.00 -7.90 8.16
C ASP A 172 11.83 -6.62 8.22
N LYS A 173 11.19 -5.45 8.06
CA LYS A 173 11.81 -4.13 8.17
C LYS A 173 10.83 -3.10 8.73
N ILE A 174 11.36 -2.19 9.55
CA ILE A 174 10.62 -1.06 10.10
C ILE A 174 11.30 0.23 9.63
N PHE A 175 10.52 1.15 9.06
CA PHE A 175 10.98 2.49 8.69
C PHE A 175 10.30 3.53 9.58
N VAL A 176 11.08 4.35 10.28
CA VAL A 176 10.55 5.47 11.08
C VAL A 176 10.48 6.71 10.21
N ASN A 177 9.27 7.10 9.80
CA ASN A 177 9.05 8.24 8.92
C ASN A 177 9.12 9.58 9.67
N ALA A 178 10.32 9.97 10.09
CA ALA A 178 10.62 11.26 10.69
C ALA A 178 10.79 12.36 9.63
N ASP A 179 11.59 12.07 8.61
CA ASP A 179 11.78 12.89 7.42
C ASP A 179 11.42 12.07 6.19
N LEU A 180 10.54 12.59 5.35
CA LEU A 180 9.99 11.84 4.21
C LEU A 180 11.07 11.43 3.21
N LYS A 181 12.00 12.34 2.89
CA LYS A 181 13.03 12.10 1.87
C LYS A 181 14.05 11.09 2.38
N ALA A 182 14.60 11.30 3.57
CA ALA A 182 15.57 10.39 4.16
C ALA A 182 14.99 8.97 4.36
N THR A 183 13.73 8.88 4.80
CA THR A 183 13.03 7.60 4.93
C THR A 183 12.86 6.91 3.58
N PHE A 184 12.55 7.68 2.54
CA PHE A 184 12.41 7.15 1.19
C PHE A 184 13.73 6.62 0.62
N GLU A 185 14.85 7.32 0.82
CA GLU A 185 16.15 6.84 0.34
C GLU A 185 16.57 5.52 1.02
N ASP A 186 16.41 5.40 2.34
CA ASP A 186 16.65 4.13 3.06
C ASP A 186 15.72 3.00 2.57
N MET A 187 14.46 3.35 2.29
CA MET A 187 13.51 2.40 1.69
C MET A 187 13.97 1.94 0.31
N ALA A 188 14.33 2.86 -0.59
CA ALA A 188 14.77 2.53 -1.94
C ALA A 188 16.00 1.60 -1.94
N LEU A 189 16.96 1.83 -1.04
CA LEU A 189 18.11 0.94 -0.84
C LEU A 189 17.67 -0.46 -0.40
N SER A 190 16.77 -0.57 0.58
CA SER A 190 16.26 -1.87 1.03
C SER A 190 15.51 -2.61 -0.09
N PHE A 191 14.76 -1.90 -0.93
CA PHE A 191 14.09 -2.50 -2.09
C PHE A 191 15.09 -3.01 -3.13
N LYS A 192 16.20 -2.30 -3.38
CA LYS A 192 17.29 -2.80 -4.25
C LYS A 192 17.96 -4.05 -3.68
N GLU A 193 18.11 -4.15 -2.37
CA GLU A 193 18.62 -5.36 -1.74
C GLU A 193 17.66 -6.56 -1.90
N TRP A 194 16.35 -6.33 -1.74
CA TRP A 194 15.34 -7.39 -1.88
C TRP A 194 15.06 -7.78 -3.32
N TYR A 195 15.19 -6.82 -4.25
CA TYR A 195 14.92 -6.96 -5.67
C TYR A 195 16.09 -6.39 -6.48
N PRO A 196 17.19 -7.14 -6.64
CA PRO A 196 18.41 -6.65 -7.30
C PRO A 196 18.21 -6.26 -8.77
N GLU A 197 17.17 -6.79 -9.42
CA GLU A 197 16.77 -6.50 -10.79
C GLU A 197 15.99 -5.18 -10.93
N LEU A 198 15.79 -4.42 -9.85
CA LEU A 198 15.11 -3.13 -9.94
C LEU A 198 15.95 -2.15 -10.76
N ASP A 199 15.35 -1.56 -11.78
CA ASP A 199 15.94 -0.52 -12.60
C ASP A 199 15.42 0.86 -12.17
N GLU A 200 16.31 1.83 -12.06
CA GLU A 200 15.95 3.21 -11.72
C GLU A 200 15.74 4.05 -12.97
N VAL A 201 14.95 5.14 -12.86
CA VAL A 201 15.07 6.21 -13.85
C VAL A 201 16.50 6.75 -13.81
N ALA A 202 17.15 6.88 -14.97
CA ALA A 202 18.30 7.77 -15.09
C ALA A 202 17.84 9.21 -14.79
N GLU A 203 18.67 9.99 -14.09
CA GLU A 203 18.34 11.36 -13.62
C GLU A 203 17.80 12.29 -14.74
N ASP A 204 18.10 12.01 -16.01
CA ASP A 204 17.75 12.83 -17.16
C ASP A 204 16.28 12.75 -17.64
N ASP A 205 15.46 11.80 -17.15
CA ASP A 205 14.06 11.61 -17.60
C ASP A 205 12.98 12.16 -16.62
N GLU A 206 13.37 12.78 -15.49
CA GLU A 206 12.44 13.46 -14.56
C GLU A 206 11.55 14.50 -15.28
N GLN A 207 12.10 15.20 -16.28
CA GLN A 207 11.39 16.24 -17.02
C GLN A 207 10.32 15.69 -17.99
N LYS A 208 10.51 14.47 -18.54
CA LYS A 208 9.57 13.88 -19.51
C LYS A 208 8.40 13.17 -18.82
N ASN A 209 8.65 12.55 -17.67
CA ASN A 209 7.58 11.95 -16.87
C ASN A 209 6.61 13.00 -16.33
N TYR A 210 7.07 14.23 -16.07
CA TYR A 210 6.19 15.35 -15.72
C TYR A 210 5.16 15.62 -16.83
N MET A 211 5.56 15.55 -18.11
CA MET A 211 4.68 15.82 -19.25
C MET A 211 3.69 14.68 -19.55
N TYR A 212 4.04 13.43 -19.23
CA TYR A 212 3.18 12.26 -19.50
C TYR A 212 2.05 12.08 -18.48
N PHE A 213 2.27 12.47 -17.22
CA PHE A 213 1.28 12.34 -16.14
C PHE A 213 0.53 13.65 -15.82
N SER A 214 1.02 14.82 -16.26
CA SER A 214 0.31 16.10 -16.10
C SER A 214 -0.54 16.51 -17.32
N SER A 215 -0.54 15.72 -18.39
CA SER A 215 -1.39 15.99 -19.55
C SER A 215 -2.78 15.41 -19.30
N PRO A 216 -3.87 16.19 -19.38
CA PRO A 216 -5.22 15.62 -19.42
C PRO A 216 -5.29 14.76 -20.68
N MET A 217 -5.31 13.44 -20.52
CA MET A 217 -5.39 12.52 -21.65
C MET A 217 -6.72 12.78 -22.35
N ASN A 218 -6.61 13.25 -23.58
CA ASN A 218 -7.69 13.74 -24.41
C ASN A 218 -8.90 12.82 -24.40
N ALA A 219 -10.06 13.43 -24.13
CA ALA A 219 -11.30 13.01 -24.73
C ALA A 219 -11.11 12.97 -26.26
N GLN A 220 -11.11 11.77 -26.83
CA GLN A 220 -11.51 11.60 -28.23
C GLN A 220 -12.43 10.40 -28.32
N CYS A 221 -13.72 10.74 -28.50
CA CYS A 221 -14.77 9.88 -28.98
C CYS A 221 -14.32 9.04 -30.17
N SER A 222 -14.81 7.80 -30.17
CA SER A 222 -15.14 7.05 -31.37
C SER A 222 -15.83 7.90 -32.44
N MET A 223 -15.35 7.78 -33.68
CA MET A 223 -16.17 7.41 -34.82
C MET A 223 -15.50 6.22 -35.51
#